data_AF-Q7K4X4-F1
#
_entry.id   AF-Q7K4X4-F1
#
_cell.length_a   1.000
_cell.length_b   1.000
_cell.length_c   1.000
_cell.angle_alpha   90.00
_cell.angle_beta   90.00
_cell.angle_gamma   90.00
#
_symmetry.space_group_name_H-M   'P 1'
#
loop_
_entity.id
_entity.type
_entity.pdbx_description
1 polymer ?
#
loop_
_entity_poly.entity_id
_entity_poly.type
_entity_poly.pdbx_seq_one_letter_code
_entity_poly.pdbx_strand_id
1 'polypeptide(L)'
;MSGRLNHQHAAYAHRMEQEHNRVQATQAVNSYYSHWGKVTSRFENWTNKEYYEKADQQLQSRRDQQEKEAALNERRSRLRQLLASESEEYNNEMERRRRPREPGGGDLQMLDRVNQSLKEQEQLRRKLEMEAKLYGRWRHGVDDEKLLYQSKSDNEVLAKLNWLDRQIESQQQREEQQALAAERQLLLQQEISRTEQAQKERQQIREQQLRELRALQESHMSELRLRQQEADKLKEEEQHFQLFLGELDKERELLEESSALVLKQVDSGHAFNLKKIKVFIRQRSEASRKQISLCINMLHRMAKYVVKTEELKTLLDKYRSQLENEELACAQIESMYESEAKYNLQRSEENWREQHLQRYGELSKFIDQEKDCLGAMLQENVSQQQTLVELRSQHLTGIEQANKQLEQLSQVQADEVPAPSQSNLKEVESQSSVSETSVEENLLPKVSDSFSNLNLDVWKDLPPARSEVDMQRLNQSRSLSVVTSQTAAPPKFARKRVAWT
;
A
#
# COMPACT_ATOMS: atom_id res chain seq x y z
N MET A 1 -2.29 -75.61 -53.59
CA MET A 1 -3.03 -74.58 -52.81
C MET A 1 -2.15 -73.90 -51.75
N SER A 2 -1.35 -74.63 -50.96
CA SER A 2 -0.58 -74.06 -49.82
C SER A 2 0.34 -72.88 -50.15
N GLY A 3 1.05 -72.92 -51.29
CA GLY A 3 1.93 -71.81 -51.71
C GLY A 3 1.21 -70.49 -51.98
N ARG A 4 -0.05 -70.54 -52.46
CA ARG A 4 -0.86 -69.33 -52.73
C ARG A 4 -1.30 -68.66 -51.44
N LEU A 5 -1.62 -69.46 -50.42
CA LEU A 5 -2.00 -68.97 -49.09
C LEU A 5 -0.80 -68.30 -48.40
N ASN A 6 0.38 -68.92 -48.43
CA ASN A 6 1.60 -68.31 -47.90
C ASN A 6 1.94 -66.99 -48.61
N HIS A 7 1.75 -66.91 -49.93
CA HIS A 7 1.97 -65.67 -50.67
C HIS A 7 0.97 -64.58 -50.28
N GLN A 8 -0.29 -64.92 -50.02
CA GLN A 8 -1.31 -63.98 -49.52
C GLN A 8 -0.99 -63.49 -48.10
N HIS A 9 -0.56 -64.39 -47.20
CA HIS A 9 -0.15 -64.00 -45.84
C HIS A 9 1.08 -63.09 -45.86
N ALA A 10 2.09 -63.41 -46.68
CA ALA A 10 3.27 -62.56 -46.84
C ALA A 10 2.91 -61.18 -47.40
N ALA A 11 2.05 -61.11 -48.42
CA ALA A 11 1.59 -59.84 -48.99
C ALA A 11 0.78 -59.00 -47.97
N TYR A 12 -0.05 -59.65 -47.14
CA TYR A 12 -0.78 -58.98 -46.07
C TYR A 12 0.17 -58.44 -44.99
N ALA A 13 1.12 -59.25 -44.52
CA ALA A 13 2.14 -58.82 -43.56
C ALA A 13 2.94 -57.62 -44.09
N HIS A 14 3.32 -57.66 -45.38
CA HIS A 14 4.06 -56.56 -46.03
C HIS A 14 3.24 -55.27 -46.14
N ARG A 15 1.91 -55.36 -46.35
CA ARG A 15 1.01 -54.20 -46.30
C ARG A 15 0.89 -53.64 -44.88
N MET A 16 0.70 -54.51 -43.89
CA MET A 16 0.61 -54.10 -42.48
C MET A 16 1.90 -53.42 -42.02
N GLU A 17 3.06 -53.92 -42.43
CA GLU A 17 4.36 -53.31 -42.14
C GLU A 17 4.52 -51.94 -42.82
N GLN A 18 4.08 -51.79 -44.08
CA GLN A 18 4.06 -50.50 -44.77
C GLN A 18 3.14 -49.47 -44.10
N GLU A 19 1.95 -49.89 -43.66
CA GLU A 19 1.03 -49.03 -42.91
C GLU A 19 1.63 -48.64 -41.56
N HIS A 20 2.23 -49.58 -40.85
CA HIS A 20 2.91 -49.31 -39.58
C HIS A 20 4.04 -48.29 -39.74
N ASN A 21 4.89 -48.46 -40.76
CA ASN A 21 5.98 -47.52 -41.07
C ASN A 21 5.45 -46.13 -41.43
N ARG A 22 4.33 -46.06 -42.16
CA ARG A 22 3.68 -44.77 -42.48
C ARG A 22 3.14 -44.08 -41.23
N VAL A 23 2.55 -44.82 -40.30
CA VAL A 23 2.07 -44.28 -39.01
C VAL A 23 3.23 -43.83 -38.12
N GLN A 24 4.31 -44.60 -38.06
CA GLN A 24 5.51 -44.19 -37.30
C GLN A 24 6.13 -42.91 -37.88
N ALA A 25 6.21 -42.79 -39.21
CA ALA A 25 6.73 -41.59 -39.86
C ALA A 25 5.89 -40.34 -39.53
N THR A 26 4.55 -40.44 -39.55
CA THR A 26 3.69 -39.31 -39.18
C THR A 26 3.76 -38.99 -37.69
N GLN A 27 3.87 -40.01 -36.82
CA GLN A 27 4.08 -39.80 -35.39
C GLN A 27 5.41 -39.10 -35.10
N ALA A 28 6.51 -39.49 -35.74
CA ALA A 28 7.81 -38.85 -35.57
C ALA A 28 7.77 -37.37 -35.98
N VAL A 29 7.09 -37.05 -37.09
CA VAL A 29 6.89 -35.66 -37.54
C VAL A 29 6.04 -34.88 -36.54
N ASN A 30 4.97 -35.46 -36.01
CA ASN A 30 4.14 -34.83 -34.98
C ASN A 30 4.92 -34.60 -33.68
N SER A 31 5.74 -35.57 -33.25
CA SER A 31 6.62 -35.43 -32.09
C SER A 31 7.65 -34.32 -32.31
N TYR A 32 8.20 -34.19 -33.52
CA TYR A 32 9.12 -33.11 -33.88
C TYR A 32 8.43 -31.74 -33.74
N TYR A 33 7.27 -31.54 -34.37
CA TYR A 33 6.55 -30.27 -34.28
C TYR A 33 6.04 -29.96 -32.87
N SER A 34 5.63 -30.98 -32.09
CA SER A 34 5.24 -30.81 -30.69
C SER A 34 6.41 -30.38 -29.82
N HIS A 35 7.60 -30.98 -30.04
CA HIS A 35 8.81 -30.60 -29.33
C HIS A 35 9.21 -29.16 -29.66
N TRP A 36 9.28 -28.81 -30.94
CA TRP A 36 9.63 -27.45 -31.35
C TRP A 36 8.59 -26.41 -30.93
N GLY A 37 7.30 -26.72 -30.99
CA GLY A 37 6.24 -25.83 -30.49
C GLY A 37 6.40 -25.51 -29.00
N LYS A 38 6.78 -26.50 -28.18
CA LYS A 38 7.08 -26.28 -26.76
C LYS A 38 8.36 -25.46 -26.54
N VAL A 39 9.37 -25.64 -27.38
CA VAL A 39 10.62 -24.86 -27.31
C VAL A 39 10.38 -23.42 -27.75
N THR A 40 9.70 -23.18 -28.87
CA THR A 40 9.42 -21.84 -29.41
C THR A 40 8.43 -21.05 -28.57
N SER A 41 7.46 -21.70 -27.92
CA SER A 41 6.52 -21.10 -26.98
C SER A 41 7.22 -20.28 -25.88
N ARG A 42 8.40 -20.71 -25.41
CA ARG A 42 9.17 -19.94 -24.42
C ARG A 42 9.71 -18.63 -24.97
N PHE A 43 9.98 -18.57 -26.27
CA PHE A 43 10.50 -17.39 -26.95
C PHE A 43 9.39 -16.42 -27.35
N GLU A 44 8.16 -16.90 -27.62
CA GLU A 44 7.01 -16.04 -27.95
C GLU A 44 6.80 -14.92 -26.93
N ASN A 45 7.03 -15.19 -25.64
CA ASN A 45 6.82 -14.21 -24.58
C ASN A 45 7.69 -12.94 -24.70
N TRP A 46 8.87 -13.01 -25.33
CA TRP A 46 9.77 -11.85 -25.48
C TRP A 46 10.05 -11.47 -26.95
N THR A 47 9.75 -12.35 -27.91
CA THR A 47 9.81 -12.03 -29.34
C THR A 47 8.52 -11.40 -29.87
N ASN A 48 7.41 -11.47 -29.12
CA ASN A 48 6.15 -10.86 -29.54
C ASN A 48 6.23 -9.32 -29.47
N LYS A 49 5.63 -8.65 -30.46
CA LYS A 49 5.54 -7.19 -30.54
C LYS A 49 4.90 -6.59 -29.28
N GLU A 50 3.91 -7.27 -28.72
CA GLU A 50 3.22 -6.85 -27.50
C GLU A 50 4.15 -6.77 -26.28
N TYR A 51 5.19 -7.59 -26.21
CA TYR A 51 6.18 -7.53 -25.13
C TYR A 51 6.94 -6.21 -25.17
N TYR A 52 7.42 -5.82 -26.35
CA TYR A 52 8.10 -4.54 -26.54
C TYR A 52 7.17 -3.35 -26.31
N GLU A 53 5.90 -3.45 -26.74
CA GLU A 53 4.90 -2.41 -26.44
C GLU A 53 4.66 -2.26 -24.93
N LYS A 54 4.55 -3.37 -24.18
CA LYS A 54 4.44 -3.34 -22.71
C LYS A 54 5.71 -2.81 -22.05
N ALA A 55 6.88 -3.22 -22.52
CA ALA A 55 8.16 -2.74 -22.01
C ALA A 55 8.32 -1.23 -22.24
N ASP A 56 7.93 -0.72 -23.40
CA ASP A 56 7.92 0.71 -23.74
C ASP A 56 6.92 1.48 -22.87
N GLN A 57 5.71 0.95 -22.64
CA GLN A 57 4.73 1.56 -21.73
C GLN A 57 5.26 1.62 -20.28
N GLN A 58 5.94 0.58 -19.82
CA GLN A 58 6.60 0.57 -18.50
C GLN A 58 7.74 1.59 -18.43
N LEU A 59 8.50 1.77 -19.51
CA LEU A 59 9.55 2.77 -19.61
C LEU A 59 8.98 4.19 -19.61
N GLN A 60 7.90 4.44 -20.36
CA GLN A 60 7.20 5.72 -20.39
C GLN A 60 6.61 6.06 -19.01
N SER A 61 5.90 5.13 -18.38
CA SER A 61 5.35 5.36 -17.03
C SER A 61 6.41 5.65 -15.98
N ARG A 62 7.58 5.02 -16.05
CA ARG A 62 8.73 5.37 -15.18
C ARG A 62 9.26 6.78 -15.45
N ARG A 63 9.38 7.19 -16.71
CA ARG A 63 9.79 8.56 -17.08
C ARG A 63 8.78 9.59 -16.57
N ASP A 64 7.49 9.34 -16.78
CA ASP A 64 6.42 10.23 -16.31
C ASP A 64 6.42 10.36 -14.77
N GLN A 65 6.68 9.27 -14.05
CA GLN A 65 6.82 9.30 -12.59
C GLN A 65 8.02 10.13 -12.16
N GLN A 66 9.18 9.94 -12.79
CA GLN A 66 10.39 10.73 -12.51
C GLN A 66 10.19 12.22 -12.81
N GLU A 67 9.53 12.55 -13.92
CA GLU A 67 9.21 13.95 -14.27
C GLU A 67 8.23 14.57 -13.27
N LYS A 68 7.20 13.84 -12.82
CA LYS A 68 6.30 14.30 -11.76
C LYS A 68 7.02 14.53 -10.44
N GLU A 69 7.92 13.62 -10.05
CA GLU A 69 8.73 13.78 -8.84
C GLU A 69 9.68 14.98 -8.94
N ALA A 70 10.31 15.18 -10.10
CA ALA A 70 11.16 16.34 -10.37
C ALA A 70 10.36 17.65 -10.27
N ALA A 71 9.18 17.73 -10.90
CA ALA A 71 8.29 18.88 -10.84
C ALA A 71 7.79 19.17 -9.41
N LEU A 72 7.47 18.13 -8.64
CA LEU A 72 7.09 18.27 -7.22
C LEU A 72 8.26 18.78 -6.37
N ASN A 73 9.49 18.29 -6.63
CA ASN A 73 10.68 18.75 -5.93
C ASN A 73 11.03 20.21 -6.29
N GLU A 74 10.89 20.60 -7.56
CA GLU A 74 11.01 22.00 -7.97
C GLU A 74 9.97 22.88 -7.26
N ARG A 75 8.70 22.46 -7.24
CA ARG A 75 7.64 23.20 -6.53
C ARG A 75 7.96 23.33 -5.04
N ARG A 76 8.41 22.26 -4.38
CA ARG A 76 8.84 22.27 -2.98
C ARG A 76 10.02 23.22 -2.76
N SER A 77 11.00 23.25 -3.68
CA SER A 77 12.14 24.17 -3.59
C SER A 77 11.73 25.64 -3.71
N ARG A 78 10.82 25.98 -4.64
CA ARG A 78 10.27 27.33 -4.79
C ARG A 78 9.46 27.75 -3.56
N LEU A 79 8.66 26.85 -2.99
CA LEU A 79 7.92 27.12 -1.75
C LEU A 79 8.86 27.35 -0.56
N ARG A 80 9.96 26.60 -0.46
CA ARG A 80 10.98 26.84 0.57
C ARG A 80 11.67 28.21 0.39
N GLN A 81 11.96 28.60 -0.84
CA GLN A 81 12.54 29.92 -1.13
C GLN A 81 11.58 31.06 -0.77
N LEU A 82 10.29 30.93 -1.11
CA LEU A 82 9.28 31.92 -0.74
C LEU A 82 9.13 32.05 0.78
N LEU A 83 9.09 30.91 1.49
CA LEU A 83 9.02 30.90 2.94
C LEU A 83 10.28 31.54 3.57
N ALA A 84 11.46 31.27 3.00
CA ALA A 84 12.69 31.91 3.43
C ALA A 84 12.64 33.43 3.22
N SER A 85 12.22 33.91 2.05
CA SER A 85 12.08 35.35 1.80
C SER A 85 11.05 36.02 2.71
N GLU A 86 9.89 35.40 2.95
CA GLU A 86 8.90 35.93 3.90
C GLU A 86 9.45 35.97 5.32
N SER A 87 10.21 34.95 5.73
CA SER A 87 10.85 34.92 7.04
C SER A 87 11.93 36.00 7.19
N GLU A 88 12.68 36.28 6.13
CA GLU A 88 13.66 37.37 6.09
C GLU A 88 12.97 38.73 6.11
N GLU A 89 11.90 38.92 5.35
CA GLU A 89 11.09 40.15 5.38
C GLU A 89 10.49 40.39 6.76
N TYR A 90 9.90 39.36 7.37
CA TYR A 90 9.36 39.43 8.72
C TYR A 90 10.46 39.73 9.75
N ASN A 91 11.62 39.10 9.65
CA ASN A 91 12.75 39.38 10.54
C ASN A 91 13.25 40.82 10.35
N ASN A 92 13.34 41.32 9.11
CA ASN A 92 13.69 42.71 8.82
C ASN A 92 12.67 43.69 9.40
N GLU A 93 11.37 43.39 9.33
CA GLU A 93 10.33 44.18 9.98
C GLU A 93 10.45 44.18 11.50
N MET A 94 10.71 43.01 12.08
CA MET A 94 10.93 42.87 13.52
C MET A 94 12.20 43.57 13.98
N GLU A 95 13.28 43.52 13.21
CA GLU A 95 14.50 44.28 13.45
C GLU A 95 14.26 45.78 13.34
N ARG A 96 13.52 46.25 12.33
CA ARG A 96 13.14 47.68 12.23
C ARG A 96 12.31 48.13 13.44
N ARG A 97 11.45 47.27 13.98
CA ARG A 97 10.68 47.54 15.21
C ARG A 97 11.53 47.47 16.47
N ARG A 98 12.50 46.55 16.52
CA ARG A 98 13.39 46.33 17.67
C ARG A 98 14.57 47.30 17.73
N ARG A 99 15.01 47.84 16.58
CA ARG A 99 16.00 48.90 16.55
C ARG A 99 15.50 49.96 17.51
N PRO A 100 16.23 50.24 18.61
CA PRO A 100 16.00 51.44 19.36
C PRO A 100 15.99 52.54 18.31
N ARG A 101 14.93 53.34 18.24
CA ARG A 101 14.98 54.57 17.44
C ARG A 101 16.25 55.25 17.91
N GLU A 102 17.32 55.18 17.12
CA GLU A 102 18.47 56.02 17.38
C GLU A 102 17.86 57.42 17.45
N PRO A 103 18.14 58.19 18.51
CA PRO A 103 17.84 59.60 18.52
C PRO A 103 18.76 60.23 17.48
N GLY A 104 18.50 59.95 16.22
CA GLY A 104 19.14 60.53 15.07
C GLY A 104 18.66 61.96 15.03
N GLY A 105 19.34 62.81 15.80
CA GLY A 105 19.78 64.16 15.44
C GLY A 105 18.73 65.17 14.97
N GLY A 106 17.45 64.82 14.93
CA GLY A 106 16.35 65.77 14.87
C GLY A 106 16.09 66.22 16.28
N ASP A 107 16.99 67.08 16.76
CA ASP A 107 17.00 67.71 18.07
C ASP A 107 15.55 67.84 18.58
N LEU A 108 15.19 67.13 19.67
CA LEU A 108 13.90 67.36 20.31
C LEU A 108 13.73 68.85 20.64
N GLN A 109 14.85 69.56 20.81
CA GLN A 109 14.90 71.01 20.87
C GLN A 109 14.53 71.72 19.55
N MET A 110 14.83 71.17 18.38
CA MET A 110 14.35 71.68 17.09
C MET A 110 12.84 71.48 16.95
N LEU A 111 12.31 70.31 17.33
CA LEU A 111 10.86 70.11 17.34
C LEU A 111 10.18 71.00 18.38
N ASP A 112 10.75 71.19 19.56
CA ASP A 112 10.23 72.12 20.56
C ASP A 112 10.37 73.58 20.10
N ARG A 113 11.46 73.96 19.42
CA ARG A 113 11.60 75.29 18.81
C ARG A 113 10.61 75.49 17.67
N VAL A 114 10.37 74.48 16.84
CA VAL A 114 9.35 74.53 15.79
C VAL A 114 7.97 74.63 16.41
N ASN A 115 7.65 73.81 17.42
CA ASN A 115 6.35 73.83 18.10
C ASN A 115 6.14 75.13 18.89
N GLN A 116 7.19 75.68 19.51
CA GLN A 116 7.19 77.02 20.11
C GLN A 116 7.01 78.09 19.04
N SER A 117 7.73 78.03 17.92
CA SER A 117 7.56 78.97 16.81
C SER A 117 6.18 78.88 16.16
N LEU A 118 5.57 77.69 16.14
CA LEU A 118 4.24 77.43 15.60
C LEU A 118 3.17 77.91 16.57
N LYS A 119 3.38 77.74 17.88
CA LYS A 119 2.57 78.35 18.93
C LYS A 119 2.69 79.87 18.93
N GLU A 120 3.88 80.42 18.73
CA GLU A 120 4.13 81.86 18.60
C GLU A 120 3.49 82.40 17.31
N GLN A 121 3.60 81.68 16.20
CA GLN A 121 2.91 82.00 14.94
C GLN A 121 1.39 81.87 15.07
N GLU A 122 0.88 80.89 15.80
CA GLU A 122 -0.55 80.77 16.11
C GLU A 122 -1.00 81.89 17.04
N GLN A 123 -0.21 82.25 18.05
CA GLN A 123 -0.50 83.38 18.92
C GLN A 123 -0.42 84.70 18.15
N LEU A 124 0.53 84.86 17.23
CA LEU A 124 0.62 86.01 16.32
C LEU A 124 -0.54 86.01 15.32
N ARG A 125 -0.94 84.87 14.77
CA ARG A 125 -2.14 84.75 13.93
C ARG A 125 -3.40 85.08 14.71
N ARG A 126 -3.54 84.56 15.93
CA ARG A 126 -4.66 84.89 16.82
C ARG A 126 -4.62 86.37 17.18
N LYS A 127 -3.47 86.97 17.45
CA LYS A 127 -3.32 88.42 17.70
C LYS A 127 -3.67 89.23 16.47
N LEU A 128 -3.15 88.88 15.29
CA LEU A 128 -3.47 89.53 14.01
C LEU A 128 -4.92 89.32 13.61
N GLU A 129 -5.54 88.18 13.90
CA GLU A 129 -6.97 87.94 13.71
C GLU A 129 -7.79 88.76 14.70
N MET A 130 -7.37 88.87 15.95
CA MET A 130 -8.04 89.70 16.95
C MET A 130 -7.87 91.19 16.63
N GLU A 131 -6.71 91.61 16.14
CA GLU A 131 -6.44 92.95 15.63
C GLU A 131 -7.21 93.21 14.34
N ALA A 132 -7.31 92.26 13.41
CA ALA A 132 -8.13 92.37 12.21
C ALA A 132 -9.62 92.39 12.54
N LYS A 133 -10.07 91.62 13.54
CA LYS A 133 -11.42 91.70 14.10
C LYS A 133 -11.67 93.04 14.78
N LEU A 134 -10.69 93.59 15.51
CA LEU A 134 -10.78 94.92 16.13
C LEU A 134 -10.75 96.03 15.07
N TYR A 135 -9.91 95.94 14.05
CA TYR A 135 -9.84 96.86 12.91
C TYR A 135 -11.10 96.77 12.05
N GLY A 136 -11.62 95.56 11.85
CA GLY A 136 -12.90 95.29 11.20
C GLY A 136 -14.05 95.91 11.98
N ARG A 137 -14.10 95.71 13.31
CA ARG A 137 -15.06 96.38 14.20
C ARG A 137 -14.90 97.90 14.19
N TRP A 138 -13.67 98.43 14.13
CA TRP A 138 -13.41 99.87 14.13
C TRP A 138 -13.74 100.55 12.80
N ARG A 139 -13.46 99.90 11.66
CA ARG A 139 -13.82 100.43 10.32
C ARG A 139 -15.27 100.19 9.93
N HIS A 140 -15.83 99.03 10.26
CA HIS A 140 -17.17 98.65 9.80
C HIS A 140 -18.26 98.78 10.86
N GLY A 141 -17.92 99.01 12.15
CA GLY A 141 -18.94 99.26 13.18
C GLY A 141 -19.97 98.13 13.34
N VAL A 142 -19.71 96.94 12.82
CA VAL A 142 -20.65 95.81 12.78
C VAL A 142 -20.03 94.61 13.50
N ASP A 143 -20.67 94.20 14.59
CA ASP A 143 -20.33 93.04 15.41
C ASP A 143 -20.85 91.76 14.72
N ASP A 144 -19.99 90.95 14.10
CA ASP A 144 -20.41 89.70 13.42
C ASP A 144 -21.05 88.67 14.38
N GLU A 145 -20.65 88.66 15.65
CA GLU A 145 -21.28 87.84 16.70
C GLU A 145 -22.73 88.27 16.94
N LYS A 146 -23.02 89.58 16.87
CA LYS A 146 -24.39 90.07 16.87
C LYS A 146 -25.09 89.79 15.55
N LEU A 147 -24.42 89.54 14.44
CA LEU A 147 -25.13 89.07 13.24
C LEU A 147 -25.68 87.66 13.43
N LEU A 148 -24.98 86.78 14.16
CA LEU A 148 -25.54 85.48 14.55
C LEU A 148 -26.67 85.63 15.58
N TYR A 149 -26.54 86.53 16.56
CA TYR A 149 -27.56 86.73 17.60
C TYR A 149 -28.72 87.67 17.23
N GLN A 150 -28.55 88.61 16.30
CA GLN A 150 -29.54 89.64 15.95
C GLN A 150 -30.20 89.41 14.59
N SER A 151 -29.67 88.56 13.72
CA SER A 151 -30.32 88.37 12.41
C SER A 151 -31.45 87.36 12.42
N LYS A 152 -31.53 86.44 13.41
CA LYS A 152 -32.62 85.46 13.50
C LYS A 152 -32.85 85.07 14.95
N SER A 153 -34.11 85.06 15.40
CA SER A 153 -34.55 84.92 16.80
C SER A 153 -33.79 83.84 17.59
N ASP A 154 -33.55 84.05 18.90
CA ASP A 154 -32.92 83.08 19.83
C ASP A 154 -33.39 81.63 19.68
N ASN A 155 -34.63 81.45 19.23
CA ASN A 155 -35.23 80.15 18.97
C ASN A 155 -34.53 79.38 17.83
N GLU A 156 -34.03 80.07 16.80
CA GLU A 156 -33.28 79.44 15.70
C GLU A 156 -31.88 79.00 16.13
N VAL A 157 -31.21 79.73 17.02
CA VAL A 157 -29.86 79.39 17.51
C VAL A 157 -29.93 78.16 18.41
N LEU A 158 -30.88 78.14 19.35
CA LEU A 158 -31.16 76.96 20.16
C LEU A 158 -31.60 75.76 19.30
N ALA A 159 -32.40 75.99 18.26
CA ALA A 159 -32.78 74.93 17.32
C ALA A 159 -31.56 74.38 16.55
N LYS A 160 -30.62 75.24 16.14
CA LYS A 160 -29.37 74.80 15.48
C LYS A 160 -28.45 74.01 16.42
N LEU A 161 -28.30 74.44 17.68
CA LEU A 161 -27.52 73.71 18.67
C LEU A 161 -28.17 72.35 18.99
N ASN A 162 -29.48 72.32 19.25
CA ASN A 162 -30.22 71.08 19.46
C ASN A 162 -30.14 70.15 18.24
N TRP A 163 -30.12 70.71 17.02
CA TRP A 163 -29.91 69.93 15.79
C TRP A 163 -28.50 69.35 15.70
N LEU A 164 -27.46 70.12 16.03
CA LEU A 164 -26.09 69.63 16.07
C LEU A 164 -25.91 68.54 17.13
N ASP A 165 -26.46 68.73 18.34
CA ASP A 165 -26.43 67.74 19.41
C ASP A 165 -27.15 66.45 18.97
N ARG A 166 -28.35 66.55 18.39
CA ARG A 166 -29.05 65.40 17.81
C ARG A 166 -28.26 64.73 16.68
N GLN A 167 -27.51 65.49 15.89
CA GLN A 167 -26.67 64.94 14.83
C GLN A 167 -25.45 64.22 15.39
N ILE A 168 -24.82 64.75 16.44
CA ILE A 168 -23.71 64.11 17.16
C ILE A 168 -24.21 62.84 17.85
N GLU A 169 -25.33 62.89 18.58
CA GLU A 169 -25.96 61.72 19.19
C GLU A 169 -26.30 60.66 18.15
N SER A 170 -26.87 61.05 17.00
CA SER A 170 -27.15 60.14 15.89
C SER A 170 -25.89 59.52 15.29
N GLN A 171 -24.77 60.27 15.23
CA GLN A 171 -23.48 59.72 14.79
C GLN A 171 -22.89 58.77 15.84
N GLN A 172 -22.87 59.14 17.12
CA GLN A 172 -22.41 58.30 18.21
C GLN A 172 -23.21 56.99 18.29
N GLN A 173 -24.54 57.06 18.18
CA GLN A 173 -25.39 55.85 18.11
C GLN A 173 -25.04 54.95 16.93
N ARG A 174 -24.72 55.51 15.75
CA ARG A 174 -24.26 54.72 14.60
C ARG A 174 -22.89 54.11 14.84
N GLU A 175 -21.96 54.85 15.44
CA GLU A 175 -20.63 54.35 15.78
C GLU A 175 -20.68 53.25 16.84
N GLU A 176 -21.50 53.40 17.88
CA GLU A 176 -21.76 52.37 18.89
C GLU A 176 -22.40 51.12 18.27
N GLN A 177 -23.40 51.28 17.39
CA GLN A 177 -24.00 50.16 16.67
C GLN A 177 -22.99 49.45 15.75
N GLN A 178 -22.12 50.21 15.08
CA GLN A 178 -21.05 49.65 14.24
C GLN A 178 -19.98 48.94 15.08
N ALA A 179 -19.60 49.50 16.23
CA ALA A 179 -18.66 48.89 17.15
C ALA A 179 -19.21 47.58 17.74
N LEU A 180 -20.47 47.57 18.19
CA LEU A 180 -21.15 46.35 18.67
C LEU A 180 -21.32 45.31 17.55
N ALA A 181 -21.61 45.74 16.32
CA ALA A 181 -21.67 44.83 15.18
C ALA A 181 -20.29 44.24 14.84
N ALA A 182 -19.22 45.04 14.89
CA ALA A 182 -17.85 44.59 14.66
C ALA A 182 -17.37 43.63 15.77
N GLU A 183 -17.70 43.90 17.03
CA GLU A 183 -17.40 43.00 18.15
C GLU A 183 -18.11 41.65 17.99
N ARG A 184 -19.40 41.66 17.63
CA ARG A 184 -20.15 40.43 17.33
C ARG A 184 -19.52 39.65 16.17
N GLN A 185 -19.12 40.33 15.10
CA GLN A 185 -18.45 39.68 13.96
C GLN A 185 -17.10 39.05 14.36
N LEU A 186 -16.32 39.75 15.19
CA LEU A 186 -15.05 39.25 15.68
C LEU A 186 -15.23 38.02 16.59
N LEU A 187 -16.22 38.04 17.49
CA LEU A 187 -16.56 36.87 18.32
C LEU A 187 -16.98 35.68 17.46
N LEU A 188 -17.86 35.89 16.47
CA LEU A 188 -18.25 34.84 15.53
C LEU A 188 -17.05 34.29 14.75
N GLN A 189 -16.13 35.15 14.31
CA GLN A 189 -14.91 34.71 13.63
C GLN A 189 -13.99 33.90 14.55
N GLN A 190 -13.88 34.29 15.82
CA GLN A 190 -13.11 33.53 16.81
C GLN A 190 -13.74 32.16 17.08
N GLU A 191 -15.06 32.07 17.21
CA GLU A 191 -15.78 30.79 17.36
C GLU A 191 -15.60 29.89 16.13
N ILE A 192 -15.71 30.44 14.91
CA ILE A 192 -15.43 29.71 13.67
C ILE A 192 -13.98 29.22 13.67
N SER A 193 -13.01 30.07 14.00
CA SER A 193 -11.60 29.66 14.02
C SER A 193 -11.31 28.55 15.04
N ARG A 194 -11.96 28.58 16.22
CA ARG A 194 -11.83 27.54 17.25
C ARG A 194 -12.45 26.22 16.80
N THR A 195 -13.63 26.27 16.18
CA THR A 195 -14.31 25.08 15.66
C THR A 195 -13.54 24.46 14.49
N GLU A 196 -12.99 25.27 13.58
CA GLU A 196 -12.12 24.79 12.50
C GLU A 196 -10.83 24.16 13.02
N GLN A 197 -10.19 24.75 14.05
CA GLN A 197 -9.01 24.17 14.69
C GLN A 197 -9.34 22.81 15.33
N ALA A 198 -10.42 22.72 16.10
CA ALA A 198 -10.87 21.46 16.69
C ALA A 198 -11.20 20.39 15.63
N GLN A 199 -11.78 20.79 14.49
CA GLN A 199 -12.02 19.88 13.36
C GLN A 199 -10.71 19.40 12.72
N LYS A 200 -9.73 20.30 12.50
CA LYS A 200 -8.41 19.95 11.97
C LYS A 200 -7.65 18.99 12.88
N GLU A 201 -7.70 19.20 14.19
CA GLU A 201 -7.10 18.28 15.17
C GLU A 201 -7.76 16.90 15.14
N ARG A 202 -9.10 16.84 15.09
CA ARG A 202 -9.83 15.57 14.92
C ARG A 202 -9.49 14.86 13.61
N GLN A 203 -9.28 15.62 12.53
CA GLN A 203 -8.85 15.05 11.24
C GLN A 203 -7.42 14.51 11.33
N GLN A 204 -6.49 15.22 11.96
CA GLN A 204 -5.12 14.78 12.15
C GLN A 204 -5.03 13.49 13.00
N ILE A 205 -5.77 13.41 14.11
CA ILE A 205 -5.82 12.22 14.95
C ILE A 205 -6.35 11.01 14.14
N ARG A 206 -7.41 11.21 13.36
CA ARG A 206 -7.95 10.15 12.48
C ARG A 206 -6.97 9.73 11.39
N GLU A 207 -6.29 10.68 10.75
CA GLU A 207 -5.27 10.36 9.75
C GLU A 207 -4.10 9.58 10.35
N GLN A 208 -3.68 9.91 11.58
CA GLN A 208 -2.67 9.16 12.31
C GLN A 208 -3.14 7.73 12.57
N GLN A 209 -4.36 7.54 13.07
CA GLN A 209 -4.96 6.21 13.26
C GLN A 209 -5.02 5.41 11.95
N LEU A 210 -5.42 6.03 10.84
CA LEU A 210 -5.43 5.38 9.52
C LEU A 210 -4.02 4.97 9.07
N ARG A 211 -2.99 5.79 9.33
CA ARG A 211 -1.60 5.45 9.01
C ARG A 211 -1.10 4.30 9.87
N GLU A 212 -1.41 4.30 11.16
CA GLU A 212 -1.04 3.22 12.09
C GLU A 212 -1.68 1.89 11.70
N LEU A 213 -2.97 1.89 11.35
CA LEU A 213 -3.65 0.67 10.88
C LEU A 213 -3.08 0.14 9.58
N ARG A 214 -2.75 1.02 8.61
CA ARG A 214 -2.07 0.60 7.38
C ARG A 214 -0.69 0.02 7.65
N ALA A 215 0.09 0.64 8.53
CA ALA A 215 1.40 0.12 8.92
C ALA A 215 1.28 -1.27 9.58
N LEU A 216 0.28 -1.48 10.42
CA LEU A 216 -0.01 -2.78 11.05
C LEU A 216 -0.46 -3.84 10.02
N GLN A 217 -1.25 -3.44 9.01
CA GLN A 217 -1.60 -4.35 7.91
C GLN A 217 -0.37 -4.72 7.07
N GLU A 218 0.49 -3.75 6.76
CA GLU A 218 1.73 -3.99 6.03
C GLU A 218 2.67 -4.93 6.80
N SER A 219 2.79 -4.78 8.12
CA SER A 219 3.59 -5.69 8.94
C SER A 219 3.04 -7.10 8.89
N HIS A 220 1.74 -7.31 9.11
CA HIS A 220 1.13 -8.63 9.01
C HIS A 220 1.24 -9.24 7.60
N MET A 221 1.11 -8.44 6.55
CA MET A 221 1.30 -8.91 5.17
C MET A 221 2.73 -9.33 4.89
N SER A 222 3.72 -8.62 5.44
CA SER A 222 5.13 -8.99 5.32
C SER A 222 5.43 -10.30 6.06
N GLU A 223 4.91 -10.47 7.27
CA GLU A 223 5.03 -11.69 8.07
C GLU A 223 4.34 -12.87 7.37
N LEU A 224 3.15 -12.69 6.81
CA LEU A 224 2.46 -13.73 6.04
C LEU A 224 3.28 -14.21 4.85
N ARG A 225 3.99 -13.32 4.15
CA ARG A 225 4.88 -13.71 3.06
C ARG A 225 6.06 -14.54 3.55
N LEU A 226 6.67 -14.16 4.68
CA LEU A 226 7.76 -14.93 5.29
C LEU A 226 7.28 -16.32 5.73
N ARG A 227 6.14 -16.39 6.42
CA ARG A 227 5.53 -17.66 6.86
C ARG A 227 5.10 -18.54 5.70
N GLN A 228 4.70 -17.95 4.57
CA GLN A 228 4.41 -18.71 3.36
C GLN A 228 5.70 -19.34 2.78
N GLN A 229 6.81 -18.61 2.74
CA GLN A 229 8.10 -19.17 2.31
C GLN A 229 8.57 -20.29 3.24
N GLU A 230 8.41 -20.13 4.55
CA GLU A 230 8.70 -21.18 5.54
C GLU A 230 7.81 -22.42 5.31
N ALA A 231 6.52 -22.23 5.07
CA ALA A 231 5.60 -23.32 4.79
C ALA A 231 5.95 -24.08 3.50
N ASP A 232 6.40 -23.38 2.46
CA ASP A 232 6.81 -24.02 1.20
C ASP A 232 8.09 -24.85 1.39
N LYS A 233 9.07 -24.34 2.16
CA LYS A 233 10.27 -25.12 2.52
C LYS A 233 9.94 -26.37 3.31
N LEU A 234 9.08 -26.27 4.34
CA LEU A 234 8.69 -27.43 5.13
C LEU A 234 7.96 -28.48 4.28
N LYS A 235 7.16 -28.06 3.30
CA LYS A 235 6.49 -28.99 2.36
C LYS A 235 7.48 -29.69 1.43
N GLU A 236 8.53 -29.00 0.97
CA GLU A 236 9.60 -29.63 0.18
C GLU A 236 10.32 -30.69 1.02
N GLU A 237 10.66 -30.37 2.27
CA GLU A 237 11.26 -31.32 3.22
C GLU A 237 10.34 -32.51 3.51
N GLU A 238 9.04 -32.29 3.71
CA GLU A 238 8.05 -33.35 3.90
C GLU A 238 8.04 -34.31 2.70
N GLN A 239 8.02 -33.78 1.47
CA GLN A 239 8.09 -34.59 0.27
C GLN A 239 9.39 -35.40 0.20
N HIS A 240 10.52 -34.80 0.59
CA HIS A 240 11.79 -35.51 0.67
C HIS A 240 11.75 -36.66 1.67
N PHE A 241 11.24 -36.44 2.89
CA PHE A 241 11.10 -37.51 3.89
C PHE A 241 10.17 -38.63 3.42
N GLN A 242 9.04 -38.31 2.80
CA GLN A 242 8.12 -39.31 2.25
C GLN A 242 8.77 -40.13 1.12
N LEU A 243 9.53 -39.48 0.24
CA LEU A 243 10.29 -40.17 -0.81
C LEU A 243 11.32 -41.12 -0.21
N PHE A 244 12.09 -40.69 0.79
CA PHE A 244 13.09 -41.53 1.45
C PHE A 244 12.47 -42.69 2.23
N LEU A 245 11.33 -42.48 2.90
CA LEU A 245 10.57 -43.57 3.53
C LEU A 245 10.09 -44.58 2.49
N GLY A 246 9.55 -44.12 1.36
CA GLY A 246 9.14 -45.00 0.26
C GLY A 246 10.31 -45.72 -0.42
N GLU A 247 11.52 -45.13 -0.45
CA GLU A 247 12.74 -45.82 -0.87
C GLU A 247 13.16 -46.90 0.14
N LEU A 248 13.09 -46.61 1.44
CA LEU A 248 13.34 -47.61 2.49
C LEU A 248 12.36 -48.77 2.47
N ASP A 249 11.08 -48.54 2.13
CA ASP A 249 10.10 -49.59 1.93
C ASP A 249 10.49 -50.51 0.77
N LYS A 250 10.90 -49.95 -0.37
CA LYS A 250 11.37 -50.75 -1.53
C LYS A 250 12.63 -51.55 -1.21
N GLU A 251 13.57 -50.96 -0.46
CA GLU A 251 14.75 -51.69 0.01
C GLU A 251 14.35 -52.81 0.96
N ARG A 252 13.38 -52.58 1.86
CA ARG A 252 12.86 -53.62 2.75
C ARG A 252 12.22 -54.77 1.97
N GLU A 253 11.38 -54.48 0.99
CA GLU A 253 10.76 -55.47 0.10
C GLU A 253 11.82 -56.28 -0.66
N LEU A 254 12.83 -55.61 -1.23
CA LEU A 254 13.94 -56.28 -1.93
C LEU A 254 14.74 -57.21 -1.01
N LEU A 255 14.94 -56.81 0.26
CA LEU A 255 15.58 -57.65 1.26
C LEU A 255 14.75 -58.89 1.57
N GLU A 256 13.44 -58.74 1.72
CA GLU A 256 12.51 -59.83 2.03
C GLU A 256 12.39 -60.82 0.85
N GLU A 257 12.26 -60.32 -0.37
CA GLU A 257 12.21 -61.13 -1.59
C GLU A 257 13.51 -61.91 -1.80
N SER A 258 14.65 -61.23 -1.69
CA SER A 258 15.96 -61.88 -1.83
C SER A 258 16.19 -62.92 -0.73
N SER A 259 15.71 -62.66 0.48
CA SER A 259 15.77 -63.60 1.60
C SER A 259 14.91 -64.83 1.38
N ALA A 260 13.69 -64.65 0.87
CA ALA A 260 12.80 -65.76 0.54
C ALA A 260 13.40 -66.67 -0.55
N LEU A 261 14.08 -66.08 -1.55
CA LEU A 261 14.76 -66.85 -2.61
C LEU A 261 15.94 -67.67 -2.07
N VAL A 262 16.75 -67.10 -1.17
CA VAL A 262 17.92 -67.79 -0.60
C VAL A 262 17.53 -68.89 0.39
N LEU A 263 16.45 -68.68 1.15
CA LEU A 263 15.93 -69.63 2.14
C LEU A 263 15.05 -70.74 1.55
N LYS A 264 14.59 -70.60 0.30
CA LYS A 264 13.83 -71.64 -0.39
C LYS A 264 14.66 -72.93 -0.41
N GLN A 265 14.15 -73.98 0.23
CA GLN A 265 14.80 -75.28 0.26
C GLN A 265 14.99 -75.79 -1.17
N VAL A 266 16.24 -76.07 -1.53
CA VAL A 266 16.59 -76.69 -2.81
C VAL A 266 16.66 -78.20 -2.59
N ASP A 267 16.05 -78.96 -3.50
CA ASP A 267 16.00 -80.42 -3.46
C ASP A 267 17.40 -81.04 -3.60
N SER A 268 18.12 -81.14 -2.49
CA SER A 268 19.40 -81.84 -2.38
C SER A 268 19.30 -83.34 -2.67
N GLY A 269 18.06 -83.87 -2.74
CA GLY A 269 17.76 -85.26 -3.08
C GLY A 269 18.32 -85.74 -4.41
N HIS A 270 18.75 -84.86 -5.31
CA HIS A 270 19.33 -85.24 -6.61
C HIS A 270 20.87 -85.41 -6.58
N ALA A 271 21.53 -85.06 -5.48
CA ALA A 271 22.99 -85.03 -5.37
C ALA A 271 23.57 -86.34 -4.80
N PHE A 272 23.28 -87.49 -5.43
CA PHE A 272 23.90 -88.77 -5.02
C PHE A 272 25.34 -88.94 -5.51
N ASN A 273 25.76 -88.21 -6.55
CA ASN A 273 27.11 -88.28 -7.09
C ASN A 273 28.01 -87.22 -6.45
N LEU A 274 29.17 -87.62 -5.91
CA LEU A 274 30.12 -86.73 -5.23
C LEU A 274 30.56 -85.53 -6.08
N LYS A 275 30.73 -85.72 -7.41
CA LYS A 275 31.00 -84.62 -8.34
C LYS A 275 29.87 -83.60 -8.40
N LYS A 276 28.61 -84.06 -8.39
CA LYS A 276 27.43 -83.19 -8.39
C LYS A 276 27.31 -82.44 -7.06
N ILE A 277 27.66 -83.07 -5.93
CA ILE A 277 27.69 -82.42 -4.62
C ILE A 277 28.67 -81.25 -4.62
N LYS A 278 29.91 -81.44 -5.10
CA LYS A 278 30.92 -80.36 -5.13
C LYS A 278 30.46 -79.18 -6.00
N VAL A 279 29.89 -79.46 -7.17
CA VAL A 279 29.32 -78.41 -8.05
C VAL A 279 28.17 -77.66 -7.36
N PHE A 280 27.30 -78.38 -6.63
CA PHE A 280 26.20 -77.78 -5.89
C PHE A 280 26.68 -76.83 -4.79
N ILE A 281 27.67 -77.23 -3.99
CA ILE A 281 28.28 -76.36 -2.96
C ILE A 281 28.84 -75.09 -3.60
N ARG A 282 29.53 -75.20 -4.75
CA ARG A 282 30.08 -74.04 -5.46
C ARG A 282 28.98 -73.06 -5.91
N GLN A 283 27.91 -73.58 -6.50
CA GLN A 283 26.76 -72.77 -6.91
C GLN A 283 26.07 -72.07 -5.73
N ARG A 284 26.01 -72.74 -4.57
CA ARG A 284 25.43 -72.17 -3.34
C ARG A 284 26.32 -71.09 -2.73
N SER A 285 27.63 -71.31 -2.69
CA SER A 285 28.62 -70.28 -2.31
C SER A 285 28.51 -69.04 -3.22
N GLU A 286 28.38 -69.24 -4.54
CA GLU A 286 28.14 -68.14 -5.48
C GLU A 286 26.83 -67.38 -5.21
N ALA A 287 25.74 -68.09 -4.89
CA ALA A 287 24.48 -67.46 -4.50
C ALA A 287 24.62 -66.65 -3.21
N SER A 288 25.35 -67.17 -2.21
CA SER A 288 25.66 -66.46 -0.96
C SER A 288 26.44 -65.17 -1.22
N ARG A 289 27.51 -65.22 -2.05
CA ARG A 289 28.29 -64.02 -2.44
C ARG A 289 27.46 -62.98 -3.16
N LYS A 290 26.60 -63.40 -4.10
CA LYS A 290 25.68 -62.49 -4.80
C LYS A 290 24.73 -61.82 -3.83
N GLN A 291 24.22 -62.56 -2.84
CA GLN A 291 23.35 -61.99 -1.81
C GLN A 291 24.08 -60.99 -0.91
N ILE A 292 25.31 -61.29 -0.47
CA ILE A 292 26.13 -60.34 0.31
C ILE A 292 26.39 -59.07 -0.52
N SER A 293 26.71 -59.23 -1.80
CA SER A 293 26.91 -58.12 -2.73
C SER A 293 25.64 -57.28 -2.90
N LEU A 294 24.46 -57.91 -2.95
CA LEU A 294 23.17 -57.21 -2.97
C LEU A 294 22.98 -56.39 -1.70
N CYS A 295 23.19 -56.96 -0.52
CA CYS A 295 23.09 -56.24 0.76
C CYS A 295 24.05 -55.04 0.81
N ILE A 296 25.29 -55.19 0.33
CA ILE A 296 26.25 -54.09 0.22
C ILE A 296 25.72 -53.00 -0.70
N ASN A 297 25.18 -53.34 -1.88
CA ASN A 297 24.63 -52.37 -2.82
C ASN A 297 23.42 -51.63 -2.25
N MET A 298 22.55 -52.33 -1.50
CA MET A 298 21.44 -51.70 -0.78
C MET A 298 21.95 -50.65 0.21
N LEU A 299 22.92 -50.99 1.05
CA LEU A 299 23.51 -50.05 2.02
C LEU A 299 24.14 -48.83 1.32
N HIS A 300 24.77 -49.00 0.16
CA HIS A 300 25.28 -47.86 -0.62
C HIS A 300 24.16 -46.96 -1.18
N ARG A 301 23.00 -47.53 -1.56
CA ARG A 301 21.84 -46.73 -1.98
C ARG A 301 21.24 -45.97 -0.80
N MET A 302 21.10 -46.65 0.34
CA MET A 302 20.61 -46.07 1.59
C MET A 302 21.50 -44.95 2.13
N ALA A 303 22.80 -44.97 1.83
CA ALA A 303 23.75 -43.93 2.26
C ALA A 303 23.36 -42.50 1.87
N LYS A 304 22.43 -42.31 0.92
CA LYS A 304 21.98 -40.99 0.46
C LYS A 304 21.04 -40.29 1.44
N TYR A 305 20.28 -41.03 2.24
CA TYR A 305 19.19 -40.49 3.06
C TYR A 305 19.18 -41.01 4.50
N VAL A 306 20.07 -41.94 4.84
CA VAL A 306 20.22 -42.46 6.20
C VAL A 306 20.75 -41.39 7.15
N VAL A 307 20.15 -41.35 8.34
CA VAL A 307 20.52 -40.45 9.44
C VAL A 307 21.74 -41.00 10.17
N LYS A 308 21.74 -42.29 10.55
CA LYS A 308 22.84 -42.90 11.30
C LYS A 308 23.95 -43.41 10.38
N THR A 309 24.71 -42.45 9.84
CA THR A 309 25.80 -42.73 8.89
C THR A 309 26.93 -43.59 9.47
N GLU A 310 27.14 -43.57 10.80
CA GLU A 310 28.17 -44.39 11.46
C GLU A 310 27.76 -45.86 11.52
N GLU A 311 26.54 -46.16 11.96
CA GLU A 311 26.00 -47.52 11.99
C GLU A 311 25.99 -48.13 10.57
N LEU A 312 25.60 -47.35 9.56
CA LEU A 312 25.67 -47.76 8.15
C LEU A 312 27.10 -48.15 7.73
N LYS A 313 28.10 -47.35 8.08
CA LYS A 313 29.52 -47.63 7.75
C LYS A 313 30.00 -48.91 8.42
N THR A 314 29.67 -49.09 9.71
CA THR A 314 30.04 -50.33 10.42
C THR A 314 29.42 -51.57 9.80
N LEU A 315 28.16 -51.50 9.35
CA LEU A 315 27.50 -52.60 8.62
C LEU A 315 28.16 -52.84 7.25
N LEU A 316 28.49 -51.78 6.52
CA LEU A 316 29.19 -51.88 5.24
C LEU A 316 30.55 -52.59 5.38
N ASP A 317 31.36 -52.18 6.35
CA ASP A 317 32.68 -52.78 6.58
C ASP A 317 32.54 -54.23 7.03
N LYS A 318 31.56 -54.53 7.89
CA LYS A 318 31.23 -55.91 8.29
C LYS A 318 30.85 -56.78 7.09
N TYR A 319 29.99 -56.30 6.19
CA TYR A 319 29.55 -57.09 5.04
C TYR A 319 30.63 -57.21 3.95
N ARG A 320 31.50 -56.22 3.81
CA ARG A 320 32.71 -56.34 2.98
C ARG A 320 33.64 -57.43 3.50
N SER A 321 33.91 -57.44 4.81
CA SER A 321 34.67 -58.52 5.44
C SER A 321 34.01 -59.89 5.28
N GLN A 322 32.68 -59.98 5.40
CA GLN A 322 31.95 -61.23 5.12
C GLN A 322 32.07 -61.69 3.67
N LEU A 323 32.07 -60.76 2.71
CA LEU A 323 32.26 -61.08 1.29
C LEU A 323 33.65 -61.66 1.04
N GLU A 324 34.70 -61.02 1.57
CA GLU A 324 36.09 -61.50 1.48
C GLU A 324 36.24 -62.89 2.13
N ASN A 325 35.62 -63.12 3.29
CA ASN A 325 35.64 -64.43 3.95
C ASN A 325 34.94 -65.52 3.11
N GLU A 326 33.85 -65.20 2.41
CA GLU A 326 33.16 -66.15 1.53
C GLU A 326 33.95 -66.41 0.24
N GLU A 327 34.73 -65.43 -0.25
CA GLU A 327 35.67 -65.65 -1.36
C GLU A 327 36.79 -66.63 -0.96
N LEU A 328 37.34 -66.48 0.24
CA LEU A 328 38.30 -67.44 0.81
C LEU A 328 37.67 -68.82 1.02
N ALA A 329 36.43 -68.89 1.52
CA ALA A 329 35.70 -70.15 1.66
C ALA A 329 35.44 -70.83 0.30
N CYS A 330 35.15 -70.04 -0.74
CA CYS A 330 34.98 -70.55 -2.11
C CYS A 330 36.28 -71.19 -2.63
N ALA A 331 37.43 -70.56 -2.41
CA ALA A 331 38.74 -71.14 -2.75
C ALA A 331 39.01 -72.46 -1.99
N GLN A 332 38.59 -72.56 -0.72
CA GLN A 332 38.67 -73.80 0.05
C GLN A 332 37.77 -74.89 -0.54
N ILE A 333 36.53 -74.57 -0.92
CA ILE A 333 35.61 -75.50 -1.58
C ILE A 333 36.21 -76.01 -2.90
N GLU A 334 36.92 -75.18 -3.65
CA GLU A 334 37.59 -75.58 -4.88
C GLU A 334 38.72 -76.58 -4.63
N SER A 335 39.47 -76.42 -3.53
CA SER A 335 40.56 -77.33 -3.13
C SER A 335 40.09 -78.64 -2.47
N MET A 336 38.87 -78.70 -1.97
CA MET A 336 38.30 -79.83 -1.21
C MET A 336 38.17 -81.13 -2.02
N TYR A 337 38.41 -82.28 -1.40
CA TYR A 337 38.19 -83.59 -2.03
C TYR A 337 36.70 -83.93 -2.17
N GLU A 338 36.35 -84.72 -3.20
CA GLU A 338 34.96 -85.14 -3.47
C GLU A 338 34.32 -85.93 -2.30
N SER A 339 35.13 -86.65 -1.52
CA SER A 339 34.69 -87.38 -0.32
C SER A 339 34.30 -86.47 0.85
N GLU A 340 35.03 -85.36 1.03
CA GLU A 340 34.78 -84.37 2.08
C GLU A 340 33.54 -83.53 1.78
N ALA A 341 33.25 -83.31 0.49
CA ALA A 341 32.14 -82.48 0.02
C ALA A 341 30.78 -82.91 0.61
N LYS A 342 30.54 -84.22 0.79
CA LYS A 342 29.26 -84.70 1.35
C LYS A 342 29.04 -84.26 2.80
N TYR A 343 30.07 -84.33 3.63
CA TYR A 343 29.99 -83.90 5.04
C TYR A 343 29.98 -82.38 5.17
N ASN A 344 30.76 -81.69 4.34
CA ASN A 344 30.83 -80.23 4.35
C ASN A 344 29.57 -79.58 3.79
N LEU A 345 28.80 -80.23 2.90
CA LEU A 345 27.56 -79.68 2.36
C LEU A 345 26.58 -79.25 3.45
N GLN A 346 26.21 -80.17 4.36
CA GLN A 346 25.23 -79.87 5.42
C GLN A 346 25.72 -78.74 6.32
N ARG A 347 26.99 -78.80 6.74
CA ARG A 347 27.61 -77.76 7.57
C ARG A 347 27.66 -76.40 6.87
N SER A 348 27.97 -76.37 5.57
CA SER A 348 27.99 -75.14 4.77
C SER A 348 26.60 -74.55 4.59
N GLU A 349 25.59 -75.39 4.38
CA GLU A 349 24.19 -74.95 4.25
C GLU A 349 23.66 -74.35 5.55
N GLU A 350 23.94 -74.98 6.69
CA GLU A 350 23.58 -74.45 8.01
C GLU A 350 24.28 -73.11 8.27
N ASN A 351 25.59 -73.03 8.03
CA ASN A 351 26.36 -71.80 8.19
C ASN A 351 25.86 -70.66 7.27
N TRP A 352 25.62 -70.94 5.98
CA TRP A 352 25.08 -69.93 5.07
C TRP A 352 23.69 -69.48 5.47
N ARG A 353 22.83 -70.40 5.93
CA ARG A 353 21.50 -70.07 6.42
C ARG A 353 21.57 -69.18 7.67
N GLU A 354 22.42 -69.52 8.63
CA GLU A 354 22.63 -68.72 9.85
C GLU A 354 23.17 -67.34 9.54
N GLN A 355 24.24 -67.23 8.75
CA GLN A 355 24.81 -65.95 8.34
C GLN A 355 23.82 -65.09 7.56
N HIS A 356 23.03 -65.72 6.68
CA HIS A 356 21.99 -65.04 5.95
C HIS A 356 20.91 -64.48 6.87
N LEU A 357 20.41 -65.28 7.82
CA LEU A 357 19.42 -64.84 8.81
C LEU A 357 19.97 -63.74 9.73
N GLN A 358 21.24 -63.81 10.10
CA GLN A 358 21.91 -62.75 10.86
C GLN A 358 21.96 -61.44 10.06
N ARG A 359 22.42 -61.47 8.79
CA ARG A 359 22.42 -60.29 7.92
C ARG A 359 21.02 -59.72 7.72
N TYR A 360 20.05 -60.58 7.44
CA TYR A 360 18.66 -60.18 7.29
C TYR A 360 18.16 -59.49 8.57
N GLY A 361 18.36 -60.09 9.74
CA GLY A 361 17.91 -59.53 11.01
C GLY A 361 18.61 -58.21 11.35
N GLU A 362 19.90 -58.07 11.07
CA GLU A 362 20.64 -56.82 11.27
C GLU A 362 20.19 -55.71 10.33
N LEU A 363 20.10 -56.00 9.03
CA LEU A 363 19.71 -55.03 8.02
C LEU A 363 18.23 -54.64 8.16
N SER A 364 17.36 -55.60 8.49
CA SER A 364 15.95 -55.36 8.80
C SER A 364 15.80 -54.42 10.00
N LYS A 365 16.50 -54.70 11.11
CA LYS A 365 16.50 -53.81 12.29
C LYS A 365 17.05 -52.43 11.97
N PHE A 366 18.10 -52.36 11.17
CA PHE A 366 18.68 -51.08 10.76
C PHE A 366 17.70 -50.26 9.90
N ILE A 367 17.06 -50.90 8.91
CA ILE A 367 16.01 -50.26 8.10
C ILE A 367 14.86 -49.75 8.99
N ASP A 368 14.40 -50.56 9.96
CA ASP A 368 13.31 -50.18 10.85
C ASP A 368 13.70 -48.99 11.74
N GLN A 369 14.91 -48.96 12.28
CA GLN A 369 15.41 -47.81 13.04
C GLN A 369 15.51 -46.54 12.19
N GLU A 370 15.95 -46.65 10.94
CA GLU A 370 16.01 -45.51 10.04
C GLU A 370 14.62 -45.03 9.63
N LYS A 371 13.65 -45.94 9.45
CA LYS A 371 12.24 -45.59 9.26
C LYS A 371 11.67 -44.86 10.47
N ASP A 372 11.98 -45.31 11.68
CA ASP A 372 11.55 -44.64 12.90
C ASP A 372 12.19 -43.24 13.03
N CYS A 373 13.47 -43.09 12.70
CA CYS A 373 14.17 -41.80 12.73
C CYS A 373 13.60 -40.82 11.69
N LEU A 374 13.43 -41.26 10.44
CA LEU A 374 12.82 -40.45 9.38
C LEU A 374 11.36 -40.15 9.67
N GLY A 375 10.63 -41.12 10.23
CA GLY A 375 9.24 -40.95 10.68
C GLY A 375 9.12 -39.91 11.78
N ALA A 376 10.03 -39.90 12.75
CA ALA A 376 10.07 -38.89 13.80
C ALA A 376 10.35 -37.49 13.24
N MET A 377 11.31 -37.36 12.31
CA MET A 377 11.59 -36.08 11.64
C MET A 377 10.41 -35.60 10.78
N LEU A 378 9.72 -36.52 10.11
CA LEU A 378 8.50 -36.22 9.35
C LEU A 378 7.38 -35.71 10.29
N GLN A 379 7.18 -36.36 11.44
CA GLN A 379 6.21 -35.92 12.43
C GLN A 379 6.56 -34.54 13.00
N GLU A 380 7.84 -34.29 13.27
CA GLU A 380 8.30 -32.97 13.71
C GLU A 380 8.02 -31.91 12.64
N ASN A 381 8.36 -32.17 11.38
CA ASN A 381 8.08 -31.25 10.27
C ASN A 381 6.56 -30.96 10.16
N VAL A 382 5.71 -31.99 10.22
CA VAL A 382 4.24 -31.82 10.18
C VAL A 382 3.76 -30.99 11.38
N SER A 383 4.32 -31.21 12.58
CA SER A 383 3.98 -30.38 13.75
C SER A 383 4.37 -28.92 13.56
N GLN A 384 5.55 -28.65 12.98
CA GLN A 384 5.99 -27.30 12.65
C GLN A 384 5.06 -26.67 11.61
N GLN A 385 4.64 -27.41 10.59
CA GLN A 385 3.66 -26.93 9.61
C GLN A 385 2.32 -26.55 10.27
N GLN A 386 1.83 -27.33 11.22
CA GLN A 386 0.61 -27.00 11.98
C GLN A 386 0.76 -25.68 12.74
N THR A 387 1.88 -25.49 13.45
CA THR A 387 2.15 -24.22 14.14
C THR A 387 2.24 -23.03 13.17
N LEU A 388 2.79 -23.21 11.96
CA LEU A 388 2.80 -22.17 10.94
C LEU A 388 1.40 -21.83 10.43
N VAL A 389 0.52 -22.82 10.29
CA VAL A 389 -0.88 -22.59 9.89
C VAL A 389 -1.62 -21.77 10.95
N GLU A 390 -1.40 -22.07 12.24
CA GLU A 390 -1.95 -21.28 13.35
C GLU A 390 -1.41 -19.85 13.36
N LEU A 391 -0.11 -19.66 13.17
CA LEU A 391 0.48 -18.32 13.09
C LEU A 391 -0.07 -17.53 11.89
N ARG A 392 -0.28 -18.18 10.74
CA ARG A 392 -0.88 -17.53 9.58
C ARG A 392 -2.33 -17.12 9.84
N SER A 393 -3.12 -17.95 10.51
CA SER A 393 -4.49 -17.58 10.86
C SER A 393 -4.53 -16.43 11.86
N GLN A 394 -3.59 -16.34 12.80
CA GLN A 394 -3.41 -15.18 13.67
C GLN A 394 -3.13 -13.89 12.88
N HIS A 395 -2.22 -13.92 11.90
CA HIS A 395 -1.96 -12.74 11.08
C HIS A 395 -3.14 -12.36 10.18
N LEU A 396 -3.86 -13.35 9.62
CA LEU A 396 -5.07 -13.08 8.82
C LEU A 396 -6.17 -12.43 9.67
N THR A 397 -6.42 -12.97 10.87
CA THR A 397 -7.41 -12.37 11.80
C THR A 397 -6.98 -10.96 12.25
N GLY A 398 -5.69 -10.71 12.44
CA GLY A 398 -5.16 -9.35 12.71
C GLY A 398 -5.45 -8.37 11.56
N ILE A 399 -5.26 -8.80 10.31
CA ILE A 399 -5.59 -7.99 9.12
C ILE A 399 -7.11 -7.74 9.01
N GLU A 400 -7.93 -8.76 9.27
CA GLU A 400 -9.40 -8.62 9.27
C GLU A 400 -9.88 -7.64 10.34
N GLN A 401 -9.29 -7.67 11.54
CA GLN A 401 -9.60 -6.71 12.60
C GLN A 401 -9.20 -5.28 12.20
N ALA A 402 -8.02 -5.10 11.61
CA ALA A 402 -7.58 -3.81 11.10
C ALA A 402 -8.50 -3.30 9.97
N ASN A 403 -8.96 -4.18 9.08
CA ASN A 403 -9.93 -3.82 8.03
C ASN A 403 -11.26 -3.34 8.62
N LYS A 404 -11.79 -4.05 9.63
CA LYS A 404 -13.02 -3.62 10.33
C LYS A 404 -12.86 -2.25 10.99
N GLN A 405 -11.70 -1.96 11.58
CA GLN A 405 -11.41 -0.65 12.16
C GLN A 405 -11.30 0.45 11.10
N LEU A 406 -10.68 0.16 9.94
CA LEU A 406 -10.64 1.07 8.81
C LEU A 406 -12.05 1.37 8.24
N GLU A 407 -12.92 0.37 8.17
CA GLU A 407 -14.33 0.54 7.76
C GLU A 407 -15.12 1.39 8.76
N GLN A 408 -14.92 1.20 10.06
CA GLN A 408 -15.56 2.04 11.09
C GLN A 408 -15.09 3.49 10.98
N LEU A 409 -13.79 3.73 10.77
CA LEU A 409 -13.25 5.08 10.59
C LEU A 409 -13.74 5.75 9.31
N SER A 410 -14.00 5.00 8.24
CA SER A 410 -14.53 5.54 6.98
C SER A 410 -16.03 5.85 7.05
N GLN A 411 -16.82 5.05 7.77
CA GLN A 411 -18.24 5.34 8.03
C GLN A 411 -18.41 6.63 8.84
N VAL A 412 -17.59 6.84 9.88
CA VAL A 412 -17.60 8.08 10.66
C VAL A 412 -17.25 9.31 9.79
N GLN A 413 -16.42 9.16 8.75
CA GLN A 413 -16.17 10.25 7.79
C GLN A 413 -17.40 10.57 6.94
N ALA A 414 -18.17 9.56 6.54
CA ALA A 414 -19.39 9.77 5.76
C ALA A 414 -20.48 10.49 6.58
N ASP A 415 -20.58 10.19 7.88
CA ASP A 415 -21.58 10.80 8.77
C ASP A 415 -21.18 12.22 9.22
N GLU A 416 -19.88 12.53 9.34
CA GLU A 416 -19.40 13.88 9.74
C GLU A 416 -19.41 14.92 8.61
N VAL A 417 -19.77 14.56 7.37
CA VAL A 417 -20.05 15.53 6.30
C VAL A 417 -21.56 15.69 6.16
N PRO A 418 -22.27 16.35 7.12
CA PRO A 418 -23.62 16.78 6.83
C PRO A 418 -23.51 17.89 5.79
N ALA A 419 -24.14 17.67 4.64
CA ALA A 419 -24.48 18.76 3.74
C ALA A 419 -25.10 19.88 4.59
N PRO A 420 -24.72 21.16 4.39
CA PRO A 420 -25.30 22.26 5.12
C PRO A 420 -26.78 22.38 4.74
N SER A 421 -27.63 21.66 5.47
CA SER A 421 -29.07 21.72 5.37
C SER A 421 -29.49 23.13 5.79
N GLN A 422 -29.93 23.92 4.82
CA GLN A 422 -30.46 25.28 4.98
C GLN A 422 -31.72 25.35 5.88
N SER A 423 -32.08 24.29 6.59
CA SER A 423 -33.28 24.20 7.41
C SER A 423 -33.14 24.84 8.79
N ASN A 424 -31.94 24.94 9.38
CA ASN A 424 -31.81 25.44 10.76
C ASN A 424 -31.89 26.96 10.91
N LEU A 425 -31.95 27.73 9.82
CA LEU A 425 -32.15 29.18 9.89
C LEU A 425 -33.63 29.59 9.96
N LYS A 426 -34.59 28.67 9.75
CA LYS A 426 -36.03 29.03 9.75
C LYS A 426 -36.79 28.66 11.02
N GLU A 427 -36.22 27.84 11.91
CA GLU A 427 -36.99 27.33 13.06
C GLU A 427 -36.87 28.19 14.33
N VAL A 428 -35.91 29.11 14.39
CA VAL A 428 -35.74 29.99 15.57
C VAL A 428 -36.72 31.17 15.58
N GLU A 429 -37.30 31.55 14.44
CA GLU A 429 -38.29 32.66 14.39
C GLU A 429 -39.73 32.24 14.72
N SER A 430 -40.03 30.94 14.83
CA SER A 430 -41.43 30.48 14.90
C SER A 430 -41.93 30.10 16.30
N GLN A 431 -41.14 30.30 17.37
CA GLN A 431 -41.55 29.88 18.73
C GLN A 431 -41.86 31.01 19.72
N SER A 432 -41.91 32.27 19.29
CA SER A 432 -42.27 33.40 20.16
C SER A 432 -43.63 34.03 19.82
N SER A 433 -44.69 33.24 19.69
CA SER A 433 -46.06 33.79 19.68
C SER A 433 -47.10 32.73 20.01
N VAL A 434 -47.12 32.27 21.27
CA VAL A 434 -48.21 31.45 21.82
C VAL A 434 -48.64 32.07 23.16
N SER A 435 -49.95 32.29 23.26
CA SER A 435 -50.76 32.57 24.46
C SER A 435 -50.90 34.03 24.91
N GLU A 436 -51.85 34.67 24.24
CA GLU A 436 -52.74 35.72 24.72
C GLU A 436 -53.40 35.35 26.06
N THR A 437 -53.46 36.27 27.03
CA THR A 437 -54.65 36.59 27.86
C THR A 437 -54.33 37.66 28.90
N SER A 438 -55.28 38.59 29.07
CA SER A 438 -55.31 39.75 29.97
C SER A 438 -54.49 40.96 29.50
N VAL A 439 -55.17 42.01 29.03
CA VAL A 439 -55.13 43.39 29.56
C VAL A 439 -56.25 44.17 28.86
N GLU A 440 -57.12 44.76 29.68
CA GLU A 440 -58.26 45.59 29.29
C GLU A 440 -57.84 46.91 28.65
N GLU A 441 -58.73 47.36 27.77
CA GLU A 441 -58.72 48.58 26.96
C GLU A 441 -58.39 49.85 27.76
N ASN A 442 -57.32 50.55 27.39
CA ASN A 442 -57.21 52.01 27.43
C ASN A 442 -55.89 52.45 26.77
N LEU A 443 -55.95 53.56 26.01
CA LEU A 443 -54.84 54.31 25.39
C LEU A 443 -54.47 53.97 23.93
N LEU A 444 -55.04 54.81 23.07
CA LEU A 444 -54.44 55.43 21.87
C LEU A 444 -54.11 54.54 20.64
N PRO A 445 -54.45 55.03 19.43
CA PRO A 445 -54.31 54.27 18.20
C PRO A 445 -52.83 54.16 17.85
N LYS A 446 -52.28 52.94 17.97
CA LYS A 446 -51.00 52.59 17.38
C LYS A 446 -51.09 52.85 15.87
N VAL A 447 -50.35 53.86 15.44
CA VAL A 447 -49.99 54.11 14.05
C VAL A 447 -49.38 52.80 13.55
N SER A 448 -50.16 52.07 12.74
CA SER A 448 -49.74 50.79 12.20
C SER A 448 -48.52 51.02 11.31
N ASP A 449 -47.50 50.19 11.55
CA ASP A 449 -46.35 49.97 10.67
C ASP A 449 -46.85 49.48 9.29
N SER A 450 -47.41 50.42 8.53
CA SER A 450 -48.00 50.21 7.21
C SER A 450 -46.94 50.39 6.11
N PHE A 451 -45.68 50.14 6.45
CA PHE A 451 -44.56 50.14 5.51
C PHE A 451 -43.97 48.73 5.28
N SER A 452 -44.50 47.70 5.92
CA SER A 452 -44.17 46.30 5.59
C SER A 452 -44.93 45.76 4.37
N ASN A 453 -45.97 46.46 3.90
CA ASN A 453 -46.61 46.23 2.60
C ASN A 453 -45.89 46.96 1.44
N LEU A 454 -44.59 47.21 1.55
CA LEU A 454 -43.79 47.32 0.33
C LEU A 454 -43.78 45.93 -0.29
N ASN A 455 -44.71 45.72 -1.24
CA ASN A 455 -44.82 44.55 -2.09
C ASN A 455 -43.46 44.24 -2.75
N LEU A 456 -42.60 43.50 -2.04
CA LEU A 456 -41.45 42.83 -2.63
C LEU A 456 -41.90 41.61 -3.45
N ASP A 457 -43.19 41.28 -3.42
CA ASP A 457 -43.83 40.27 -4.26
C ASP A 457 -44.26 40.78 -5.64
N VAL A 458 -43.98 42.04 -6.03
CA VAL A 458 -44.17 42.48 -7.44
C VAL A 458 -43.34 41.62 -8.41
N TRP A 459 -42.27 40.99 -7.94
CA TRP A 459 -41.48 40.06 -8.76
C TRP A 459 -42.18 38.73 -9.06
N LYS A 460 -43.18 38.33 -8.26
CA LYS A 460 -43.94 37.09 -8.49
C LYS A 460 -45.11 37.28 -9.46
N ASP A 461 -45.66 38.49 -9.53
CA ASP A 461 -46.85 38.79 -10.34
C ASP A 461 -46.55 39.47 -11.69
N LEU A 462 -45.27 39.56 -12.09
CA LEU A 462 -44.93 39.98 -13.45
C LEU A 462 -45.40 38.91 -14.45
N PRO A 463 -46.30 39.24 -15.39
CA PRO A 463 -46.75 38.30 -16.40
C PRO A 463 -45.55 37.76 -17.18
N PRO A 464 -45.54 36.46 -17.53
CA PRO A 464 -44.41 35.82 -18.18
C PRO A 464 -44.06 36.59 -19.44
N ALA A 465 -42.83 37.10 -19.51
CA ALA A 465 -42.33 37.85 -20.65
C ALA A 465 -42.42 36.97 -21.91
N ARG A 466 -43.53 37.15 -22.66
CA ARG A 466 -43.70 36.67 -24.02
C ARG A 466 -42.83 37.55 -24.91
N SER A 467 -41.55 37.23 -24.95
CA SER A 467 -40.66 37.58 -26.06
C SER A 467 -39.43 36.73 -25.87
N GLU A 468 -39.22 35.84 -26.83
CA GLU A 468 -37.96 35.15 -27.04
C GLU A 468 -36.84 36.17 -26.82
N VAL A 469 -36.03 35.92 -25.81
CA VAL A 469 -34.78 36.64 -25.61
C VAL A 469 -33.99 36.40 -26.88
N ASP A 470 -33.91 37.44 -27.71
CA ASP A 470 -33.13 37.49 -28.93
C ASP A 470 -31.70 37.06 -28.62
N MET A 471 -31.40 35.77 -28.82
CA MET A 471 -30.09 35.14 -28.65
C MET A 471 -29.00 35.84 -29.48
N GLN A 472 -29.38 36.75 -30.38
CA GLN A 472 -28.46 37.55 -31.17
C GLN A 472 -27.86 38.74 -30.41
N ARG A 473 -28.52 39.30 -29.37
CA ARG A 473 -27.94 40.44 -28.62
C ARG A 473 -26.91 40.04 -27.58
N LEU A 474 -27.01 38.83 -27.01
CA LEU A 474 -26.01 38.33 -26.07
C LEU A 474 -24.68 37.97 -26.74
N ASN A 475 -24.65 37.76 -28.06
CA ASN A 475 -23.41 37.56 -28.81
C ASN A 475 -22.65 38.86 -29.12
N GLN A 476 -23.19 40.04 -28.79
CA GLN A 476 -22.48 41.32 -28.96
C GLN A 476 -21.99 41.95 -27.65
N SER A 477 -22.36 41.43 -26.47
CA SER A 477 -21.81 41.89 -25.20
C SER A 477 -20.70 40.96 -24.70
N ARG A 478 -19.45 41.38 -24.94
CA ARG A 478 -18.21 40.81 -24.38
C ARG A 478 -17.87 39.41 -24.89
N SER A 479 -17.55 39.30 -26.18
CA SER A 479 -16.64 38.26 -26.61
C SER A 479 -15.32 38.45 -25.84
N LEU A 480 -14.99 37.47 -25.00
CA LEU A 480 -13.64 37.27 -24.49
C LEU A 480 -12.75 37.11 -25.71
N SER A 481 -12.11 38.20 -26.14
CA SER A 481 -11.16 38.16 -27.25
C SER A 481 -9.95 37.37 -26.79
N VAL A 482 -10.01 36.04 -26.96
CA VAL A 482 -8.87 35.16 -26.81
C VAL A 482 -7.87 35.59 -27.87
N VAL A 483 -6.75 36.14 -27.42
CA VAL A 483 -5.65 36.58 -28.27
C VAL A 483 -5.13 35.36 -29.02
N THR A 484 -5.47 35.28 -30.30
CA THR A 484 -4.92 34.30 -31.23
C THR A 484 -3.68 34.90 -31.88
N SER A 485 -2.79 34.05 -32.41
CA SER A 485 -1.57 34.50 -33.11
C SER A 485 -1.82 35.52 -34.22
N GLN A 486 -3.03 35.56 -34.78
CA GLN A 486 -3.43 36.53 -35.81
C GLN A 486 -3.93 37.88 -35.26
N THR A 487 -4.35 37.96 -33.98
CA THR A 487 -4.88 39.18 -33.35
C THR A 487 -3.94 39.84 -32.35
N ALA A 488 -2.76 39.27 -32.14
CA ALA A 488 -1.73 39.80 -31.24
C ALA A 488 -1.07 41.07 -31.81
N ALA A 489 -1.64 42.24 -31.54
CA ALA A 489 -0.99 43.52 -31.79
C ALA A 489 -0.12 43.94 -30.58
N PRO A 490 1.14 44.37 -30.78
CA PRO A 490 2.03 44.76 -29.70
C PRO A 490 1.54 46.03 -28.97
N PRO A 491 1.68 46.09 -27.63
CA PRO A 491 1.19 47.20 -26.82
C PRO A 491 1.90 48.51 -27.17
N LYS A 492 1.12 49.57 -27.45
CA LYS A 492 1.62 50.93 -27.69
C LYS A 492 1.96 51.59 -26.36
N PHE A 493 3.23 51.54 -25.95
CA PHE A 493 3.72 52.31 -24.81
C PHE A 493 3.81 53.80 -25.17
N ALA A 494 2.98 54.62 -24.53
CA ALA A 494 3.08 56.08 -24.63
C ALA A 494 4.32 56.56 -23.85
N ARG A 495 5.28 57.17 -24.54
CA ARG A 495 6.47 57.78 -23.92
C ARG A 495 6.04 59.04 -23.14
N LYS A 496 6.08 58.98 -21.81
CA LYS A 496 5.93 60.16 -20.95
C LYS A 496 7.10 61.13 -21.23
N ARG A 497 6.79 62.39 -21.56
CA ARG A 497 7.80 63.45 -21.68
C ARG A 497 8.32 63.77 -20.28
N VAL A 498 9.61 63.55 -20.05
CA VAL A 498 10.30 63.98 -18.83
C VAL A 498 10.66 65.45 -19.02
N ALA A 499 10.09 66.33 -18.19
CA ALA A 499 10.54 67.70 -18.08
C ALA A 499 11.86 67.70 -17.31
N TRP A 500 12.93 68.10 -17.99
CA TRP A 500 14.18 68.43 -17.35
C TRP A 500 14.01 69.83 -16.75
N THR A 501 14.02 69.90 -15.42
CA THR A 501 14.22 71.16 -14.68
C THR A 501 15.70 71.44 -14.52
#